data_AF-A0A968TTT4-F1
#
_entry.id   AF-A0A968TTT4-F1
#
_cell.length_a   1.000
_cell.length_b   1.000
_cell.length_c   1.000
_cell.angle_alpha   90.00
_cell.angle_beta   90.00
_cell.angle_gamma   90.00
#
_symmetry.space_group_name_H-M   'P 1'
#
loop_
_entity.id
_entity.type
_entity.pdbx_description
1 polymer ?
#
loop_
_entity_poly.entity_id
_entity_poly.type
_entity_poly.pdbx_seq_one_letter_code
_entity_poly.pdbx_strand_id
1 'polypeptide(L)'
;GGPGWGPAILFWQFLLAIVLVGWALGRWAPTPLTTRDWLLLAAGLTQIPLPVAALVVLYPVILGLRDRAVPRRFWSYDLQQLVLLGFGLFAAGSLYAAVHAGLLFQPDMQVAGLDSYGSTLAWYVERIAGALPRPWVLSLPLWVWRLLMLLWALWLASRLLRWLPWCWNRLTLGPLLAGPKGFEAWRGAEKAKGAEIVDPGAPNE
;
A
#
# COMPACT_ATOMS: atom_id res chain seq x y z
N GLY A 1 14.14 -19.36 -21.10
CA GLY A 1 14.09 -18.54 -22.34
C GLY A 1 14.12 -19.46 -23.54
N GLY A 2 13.47 -19.11 -24.65
CA GLY A 2 13.34 -19.99 -25.82
C GLY A 2 13.30 -19.22 -27.14
N PRO A 3 13.62 -19.86 -28.28
CA PRO A 3 13.67 -19.22 -29.59
C PRO A 3 12.28 -19.24 -30.23
N GLY A 4 11.70 -18.06 -30.44
CA GLY A 4 10.40 -17.88 -31.09
C GLY A 4 9.45 -16.94 -30.35
N TRP A 5 8.20 -16.88 -30.80
CA TRP A 5 7.08 -16.18 -30.14
C TRP A 5 6.73 -16.91 -28.84
N GLY A 6 7.48 -16.60 -27.78
CA GLY A 6 7.24 -17.14 -26.44
C GLY A 6 6.18 -16.35 -25.68
N PRO A 7 5.57 -16.93 -24.63
CA PRO A 7 4.63 -16.23 -23.76
C PRO A 7 5.27 -14.96 -23.21
N ALA A 8 4.54 -13.85 -23.28
CA ALA A 8 5.00 -12.58 -22.76
C ALA A 8 4.97 -12.63 -21.24
N ILE A 9 6.14 -12.54 -20.61
CA ILE A 9 6.25 -12.51 -19.15
C ILE A 9 5.90 -11.09 -18.68
N LEU A 10 4.60 -10.79 -18.57
CA LEU A 10 4.06 -9.50 -18.13
C LEU A 10 4.54 -9.13 -16.71
N PHE A 11 4.99 -10.13 -15.95
CA PHE A 11 5.53 -9.96 -14.61
C PHE A 11 6.70 -8.96 -14.53
N TRP A 12 7.62 -8.94 -15.51
CA TRP A 12 8.81 -8.08 -15.42
C TRP A 12 8.48 -6.60 -15.58
N GLN A 13 7.59 -6.26 -16.52
CA GLN A 13 7.11 -4.88 -16.68
C GLN A 13 6.27 -4.44 -15.49
N PHE A 14 5.45 -5.33 -14.94
CA PHE A 14 4.66 -5.09 -13.74
C PHE A 14 5.55 -4.84 -12.52
N LEU A 15 6.57 -5.67 -12.32
CA LEU A 15 7.57 -5.51 -11.25
C LEU A 15 8.29 -4.17 -11.38
N LEU A 16 8.72 -3.80 -12.59
CA LEU A 16 9.38 -2.52 -12.85
C LEU A 16 8.46 -1.33 -12.53
N ALA A 17 7.19 -1.39 -12.94
CA ALA A 17 6.20 -0.36 -12.63
C ALA A 17 6.00 -0.21 -11.12
N ILE A 18 5.88 -1.31 -10.38
CA ILE A 18 5.71 -1.31 -8.93
C ILE A 18 6.95 -0.74 -8.21
N VAL A 19 8.16 -1.09 -8.67
CA VAL A 19 9.41 -0.55 -8.11
C VAL A 19 9.49 0.96 -8.34
N LEU A 20 9.14 1.45 -9.52
CA LEU A 20 9.12 2.89 -9.82
C LEU A 20 8.11 3.63 -8.94
N VAL A 21 6.91 3.08 -8.76
CA VAL A 21 5.88 3.65 -7.88
C VAL A 21 6.38 3.67 -6.42
N GLY A 22 6.93 2.56 -5.93
CA GLY A 22 7.49 2.49 -4.57
C GLY A 22 8.64 3.47 -4.34
N TRP A 23 9.52 3.64 -5.33
CA TRP A 23 10.61 4.61 -5.28
C TRP A 23 10.08 6.06 -5.26
N ALA A 24 9.12 6.39 -6.13
CA ALA A 24 8.48 7.71 -6.15
C ALA A 24 7.78 8.01 -4.82
N LEU A 25 6.98 7.08 -4.30
CA LEU A 25 6.31 7.25 -3.01
C LEU A 25 7.30 7.46 -1.87
N GLY A 26 8.40 6.71 -1.85
CA GLY A 26 9.46 6.91 -0.85
C GLY A 26 10.18 8.25 -0.91
N ARG A 27 10.08 8.99 -2.04
CA ARG A 27 10.74 10.29 -2.22
C ARG A 27 9.81 11.48 -1.98
N TRP A 28 8.52 11.31 -2.25
CA TRP A 28 7.54 12.40 -2.31
C TRP A 28 6.41 12.28 -1.28
N ALA A 29 6.13 11.08 -0.75
CA ALA A 29 5.02 10.91 0.18
C ALA A 29 5.40 11.41 1.59
N PRO A 30 4.57 12.27 2.24
CA PRO A 30 4.82 12.79 3.58
C PRO A 30 4.49 11.74 4.67
N THR A 31 5.17 10.60 4.60
CA THR A 31 4.94 9.43 5.45
C THR A 31 6.22 9.07 6.22
N PRO A 32 6.12 8.42 7.38
CA PRO A 32 7.30 7.94 8.12
C PRO A 32 7.97 6.71 7.46
N LEU A 33 7.42 6.22 6.34
CA LEU A 33 7.93 5.07 5.61
C LEU A 33 9.16 5.48 4.79
N THR A 34 10.25 4.73 4.93
CA THR A 34 11.45 4.92 4.11
C THR A 34 11.25 4.35 2.71
N THR A 35 12.08 4.73 1.73
CA THR A 35 12.03 4.15 0.38
C THR A 35 12.18 2.62 0.39
N ARG A 36 13.00 2.08 1.31
CA ARG A 36 13.14 0.62 1.48
C ARG A 36 11.84 -0.03 1.93
N ASP A 37 11.09 0.65 2.80
CA ASP A 37 9.81 0.15 3.28
C ASP A 37 8.78 0.13 2.17
N TRP A 38 8.75 1.18 1.35
CA TRP A 38 7.89 1.22 0.17
C TRP A 38 8.21 0.10 -0.80
N LEU A 39 9.49 -0.13 -1.11
CA LEU A 39 9.90 -1.20 -2.02
C LEU A 39 9.56 -2.59 -1.48
N LEU A 40 9.82 -2.85 -0.20
CA LEU A 40 9.47 -4.12 0.44
C LEU A 40 7.95 -4.31 0.48
N LEU A 41 7.19 -3.27 0.80
CA LEU A 41 5.73 -3.34 0.82
C LEU A 41 5.18 -3.62 -0.58
N ALA A 42 5.69 -2.92 -1.60
CA ALA A 42 5.34 -3.15 -3.00
C ALA A 42 5.65 -4.58 -3.46
N ALA A 43 6.78 -5.14 -3.02
CA ALA A 43 7.18 -6.52 -3.34
C ALA A 43 6.24 -7.58 -2.73
N GLY A 44 5.69 -7.35 -1.54
CA GLY A 44 4.70 -8.27 -0.97
C GLY A 44 3.30 -8.09 -1.55
N LEU A 45 2.94 -6.87 -1.96
CA LEU A 45 1.65 -6.58 -2.58
C LEU A 45 1.50 -7.15 -4.00
N THR A 46 2.58 -7.64 -4.63
CA THR A 46 2.47 -8.32 -5.94
C THR A 46 1.59 -9.57 -5.89
N GLN A 47 1.36 -10.11 -4.69
CA GLN A 47 0.53 -11.31 -4.48
C GLN A 47 -0.97 -11.02 -4.46
N ILE A 48 -1.37 -9.77 -4.27
CA ILE A 48 -2.78 -9.38 -4.23
C ILE A 48 -3.17 -8.61 -5.50
N PRO A 49 -4.48 -8.57 -5.85
CA PRO A 49 -4.94 -7.83 -7.00
C PRO A 49 -4.51 -6.35 -6.94
N LEU A 50 -4.06 -5.82 -8.08
CA LEU A 50 -3.54 -4.44 -8.19
C LEU A 50 -4.46 -3.37 -7.58
N PRO A 51 -5.80 -3.41 -7.74
CA PRO A 51 -6.68 -2.42 -7.11
C PRO A 51 -6.59 -2.43 -5.57
N VAL A 52 -6.48 -3.62 -4.97
CA VAL A 52 -6.37 -3.77 -3.52
C VAL A 52 -5.01 -3.28 -3.03
N ALA A 53 -3.94 -3.63 -3.75
CA ALA A 53 -2.60 -3.13 -3.49
C ALA A 53 -2.55 -1.59 -3.51
N ALA A 54 -3.18 -0.97 -4.51
CA ALA A 54 -3.25 0.49 -4.62
C ALA A 54 -3.96 1.12 -3.41
N LEU A 55 -5.06 0.53 -2.93
CA LEU A 55 -5.76 1.03 -1.73
C LEU A 55 -4.89 0.96 -0.47
N VAL A 56 -4.17 -0.14 -0.27
CA VAL A 56 -3.23 -0.30 0.86
C VAL A 56 -2.13 0.76 0.81
N VAL A 57 -1.61 1.07 -0.38
CA VAL A 57 -0.60 2.10 -0.62
C VAL A 57 -1.16 3.51 -0.41
N LEU A 58 -2.39 3.77 -0.84
CA LEU A 58 -3.02 5.09 -0.72
C LEU A 58 -3.31 5.46 0.73
N TYR A 59 -3.63 4.51 1.59
CA TYR A 59 -3.95 4.75 3.00
C TYR A 59 -2.89 5.58 3.77
N PRO A 60 -1.61 5.16 3.86
CA PRO A 60 -0.60 5.93 4.56
C PRO A 60 -0.31 7.29 3.89
N VAL A 61 -0.46 7.39 2.57
CA VAL A 61 -0.28 8.65 1.82
C VAL A 61 -1.38 9.65 2.18
N ILE A 62 -2.64 9.21 2.21
CA ILE A 62 -3.79 10.04 2.62
C ILE A 62 -3.62 10.52 4.08
N LEU A 63 -3.16 9.64 4.97
CA LEU A 63 -2.84 10.03 6.35
C LEU A 63 -1.67 11.03 6.44
N GLY A 64 -0.71 10.92 5.54
CA GLY A 64 0.47 11.79 5.48
C GLY A 64 0.15 13.19 4.95
N LEU A 65 -0.66 13.26 3.89
CA LEU A 65 -1.10 14.50 3.23
C LEU A 65 -2.13 15.29 4.06
N ARG A 66 -2.64 14.70 5.15
CA ARG A 66 -3.63 15.37 5.97
C ARG A 66 -3.01 16.53 6.73
N ASP A 67 -3.36 17.74 6.32
CA ASP A 67 -3.08 18.97 7.05
C ASP A 67 -3.86 19.06 8.36
N ARG A 68 -3.27 19.73 9.35
CA ARG A 68 -3.84 19.92 10.70
C ARG A 68 -4.92 21.03 10.74
N ALA A 69 -5.56 21.32 9.61
CA ALA A 69 -6.52 22.41 9.53
C ALA A 69 -7.73 22.09 10.43
N VAL A 70 -8.05 22.99 11.36
CA VAL A 70 -9.21 22.87 12.24
C VAL A 70 -10.48 23.02 11.38
N PRO A 71 -11.42 22.06 11.41
CA PRO A 71 -12.59 22.10 10.54
C PRO A 71 -13.52 23.24 10.92
N ARG A 72 -14.16 23.85 9.91
CA ARG A 72 -15.24 24.82 10.12
C ARG A 72 -16.54 24.18 10.65
N ARG A 73 -16.71 22.85 10.55
CA ARG A 73 -17.93 22.11 10.98
C ARG A 73 -17.57 20.73 11.57
N PHE A 74 -18.21 20.38 12.67
CA PHE A 74 -17.90 19.21 13.52
C PHE A 74 -18.30 17.86 12.87
N TRP A 75 -19.52 17.72 12.33
CA TRP A 75 -19.99 16.46 11.72
C TRP A 75 -19.18 15.97 10.52
N SER A 76 -18.68 16.88 9.67
CA SER A 76 -17.89 16.49 8.49
C SER A 76 -16.57 15.83 8.87
N TYR A 77 -15.98 16.25 10.00
CA TYR A 77 -14.72 15.69 10.47
C TYR A 77 -14.92 14.31 11.11
N ASP A 78 -16.00 14.16 11.88
CA ASP A 78 -16.34 12.88 12.51
C ASP A 78 -16.61 11.80 11.46
N LEU A 79 -17.34 12.14 10.38
CA LEU A 79 -17.55 11.24 9.24
C LEU A 79 -16.23 10.88 8.56
N GLN A 80 -15.35 11.86 8.30
CA GLN A 80 -14.04 11.62 7.72
C GLN A 80 -13.16 10.71 8.59
N GLN A 81 -13.21 10.87 9.92
CA GLN A 81 -12.50 9.98 10.84
C GLN A 81 -13.03 8.55 10.77
N LEU A 82 -14.35 8.38 10.71
CA LEU A 82 -14.97 7.05 10.64
C LEU A 82 -14.66 6.36 9.32
N VAL A 83 -14.70 7.10 8.21
CA VAL A 83 -14.29 6.60 6.89
C VAL A 83 -12.80 6.21 6.88
N LEU A 84 -11.92 7.05 7.45
CA LEU A 84 -10.49 6.74 7.54
C LEU A 84 -10.21 5.53 8.43
N LEU A 85 -10.93 5.39 9.54
CA LEU A 85 -10.83 4.24 10.42
C LEU A 85 -11.25 2.96 9.69
N GLY A 86 -12.40 2.98 9.01
CA GLY A 86 -12.86 1.87 8.18
C GLY A 86 -11.88 1.53 7.06
N PHE A 87 -11.34 2.54 6.38
CA PHE A 87 -10.34 2.35 5.32
C PHE A 87 -9.02 1.77 5.86
N GLY A 88 -8.61 2.17 7.06
CA GLY A 88 -7.46 1.59 7.75
C GLY A 88 -7.65 0.13 8.12
N LEU A 89 -8.84 -0.24 8.63
CA LEU A 89 -9.19 -1.65 8.90
C LEU A 89 -9.20 -2.47 7.61
N PHE A 90 -9.75 -1.92 6.53
CA PHE A 90 -9.73 -2.56 5.22
C PHE A 90 -8.30 -2.78 4.71
N ALA A 91 -7.43 -1.77 4.81
CA ALA A 91 -6.03 -1.88 4.43
C ALA A 91 -5.28 -2.93 5.27
N ALA A 92 -5.53 -2.98 6.58
CA ALA A 92 -4.97 -3.98 7.48
C ALA A 92 -5.45 -5.41 7.14
N GLY A 93 -6.75 -5.58 6.88
CA GLY A 93 -7.33 -6.85 6.44
C GLY A 93 -6.76 -7.31 5.10
N SER A 94 -6.51 -6.37 4.18
CA SER A 94 -5.87 -6.65 2.90
C SER A 94 -4.42 -7.10 3.05
N LEU A 95 -3.66 -6.49 3.97
CA LEU A 95 -2.29 -6.92 4.30
C LEU A 95 -2.28 -8.32 4.93
N TYR A 96 -3.23 -8.62 5.81
CA TYR A 96 -3.41 -9.97 6.36
C TYR A 96 -3.73 -10.98 5.26
N ALA A 97 -4.64 -10.64 4.35
CA ALA A 97 -4.97 -11.47 3.20
C ALA A 97 -3.76 -11.69 2.28
N ALA A 98 -2.90 -10.68 2.09
CA ALA A 98 -1.65 -10.81 1.35
C ALA A 98 -0.70 -11.81 2.01
N VAL A 99 -0.48 -11.71 3.32
CA VAL A 99 0.36 -12.66 4.08
C VAL A 99 -0.20 -14.09 3.98
N HIS A 100 -1.51 -14.25 4.18
CA HIS A 100 -2.18 -15.53 4.06
C HIS A 100 -2.04 -16.11 2.64
N ALA A 101 -2.25 -15.27 1.62
CA ALA A 101 -2.14 -15.69 0.24
C ALA A 101 -0.71 -16.09 -0.13
N GLY A 102 0.29 -15.35 0.35
CA GLY A 102 1.70 -15.65 0.10
C GLY A 102 2.21 -16.93 0.74
N LEU A 103 1.57 -17.37 1.84
CA LEU A 103 1.91 -18.61 2.54
C LEU A 103 1.17 -19.83 1.97
N LEU A 104 -0.09 -19.68 1.54
CA LEU A 104 -0.95 -20.79 1.12
C LEU A 104 -1.07 -20.97 -0.40
N PHE A 105 -0.99 -19.91 -1.21
CA PHE A 105 -1.15 -20.01 -2.66
C PHE A 105 0.20 -20.18 -3.39
N GLN A 106 0.18 -20.96 -4.45
CA GLN A 106 1.27 -20.98 -5.43
C GLN A 106 1.26 -19.63 -6.15
N PRO A 107 2.41 -18.93 -6.25
CA PRO A 107 2.48 -17.68 -6.97
C PRO A 107 2.09 -17.92 -8.42
N ASP A 108 1.02 -17.26 -8.87
CA ASP A 108 0.61 -17.28 -10.26
C ASP A 108 1.72 -16.59 -11.07
N MET A 109 2.58 -17.40 -11.68
CA MET A 109 3.51 -16.92 -12.67
C MET A 109 2.64 -16.51 -13.84
N GLN A 110 2.31 -15.21 -13.92
CA GLN A 110 1.50 -14.53 -14.94
C GLN A 110 2.05 -14.78 -16.36
N VAL A 111 2.00 -16.04 -16.80
CA VAL A 111 2.43 -16.56 -18.07
C VAL A 111 1.20 -16.48 -18.95
N ALA A 112 1.16 -15.45 -19.79
CA ALA A 112 0.09 -15.27 -20.75
C ALA A 112 0.63 -15.56 -22.16
N GLY A 113 -0.03 -16.49 -22.86
CA GLY A 113 0.24 -16.83 -24.26
C GLY A 113 0.04 -18.31 -24.56
N LEU A 114 -0.68 -18.60 -25.65
CA LEU A 114 -0.78 -19.91 -26.30
C LEU A 114 -1.20 -21.07 -25.36
N ASP A 115 -2.35 -20.95 -24.68
CA ASP A 115 -2.89 -21.94 -23.70
C ASP A 115 -1.89 -22.39 -22.61
N SER A 116 -0.87 -21.59 -22.35
CA SER A 116 0.10 -21.84 -21.29
C SER A 116 -0.48 -21.40 -19.95
N TYR A 117 -0.64 -22.33 -19.01
CA TYR A 117 -1.11 -22.09 -17.64
C TYR A 117 -0.05 -22.58 -16.66
N GLY A 118 0.47 -21.70 -15.80
CA GLY A 118 1.26 -22.02 -14.59
C GLY A 118 2.41 -23.04 -14.75
N SER A 119 2.07 -24.32 -14.84
CA SER A 119 2.96 -25.47 -15.02
C SER A 119 3.21 -25.89 -16.47
N THR A 120 2.43 -25.39 -17.43
CA THR A 120 2.53 -25.75 -18.86
C THR A 120 2.99 -24.54 -19.65
N LEU A 121 4.21 -24.59 -20.20
CA LEU A 121 4.69 -23.61 -21.17
C LEU A 121 4.63 -24.25 -22.56
N ALA A 122 3.72 -23.77 -23.40
CA ALA A 122 3.64 -24.13 -24.80
C ALA A 122 4.52 -23.17 -25.60
N TRP A 123 5.48 -23.72 -26.34
CA TRP A 123 6.29 -22.98 -27.30
C TRP A 123 5.86 -23.38 -28.71
N TYR A 124 5.48 -22.41 -29.53
CA TYR A 124 5.14 -22.65 -30.94
C TYR A 124 6.20 -22.08 -31.86
N VAL A 125 6.72 -22.90 -32.77
CA VAL A 125 7.68 -22.50 -33.79
C VAL A 125 7.21 -23.06 -35.13
N GLU A 126 6.88 -22.17 -36.08
CA GLU A 126 6.28 -22.54 -37.36
C GLU A 126 7.31 -23.07 -38.39
N ARG A 127 8.57 -22.66 -38.28
CA ARG A 127 9.67 -23.17 -39.13
C ARG A 127 10.94 -23.42 -38.34
N ILE A 128 11.50 -24.60 -38.50
CA ILE A 128 12.76 -25.03 -37.89
C ILE A 128 13.74 -25.33 -39.04
N ALA A 129 14.87 -24.63 -39.09
CA ALA A 129 15.89 -24.81 -40.14
C ALA A 129 17.02 -25.79 -39.73
N GLY A 130 16.90 -26.46 -38.58
CA GLY A 130 17.96 -27.29 -37.99
C GLY A 130 17.52 -28.00 -36.70
N ALA A 131 18.47 -28.31 -35.80
CA ALA A 131 18.23 -29.08 -34.58
C ALA A 131 17.12 -28.50 -33.68
N LEU A 132 16.36 -29.38 -33.00
CA LEU A 132 15.26 -28.99 -32.13
C LEU A 132 15.75 -28.00 -31.05
N PRO A 133 15.14 -26.80 -30.95
CA PRO A 133 15.50 -25.87 -29.90
C PRO A 133 15.09 -26.43 -28.54
N ARG A 134 16.06 -26.51 -27.61
CA ARG A 134 15.82 -26.97 -26.23
C ARG A 134 15.50 -25.76 -25.35
N PRO A 135 14.24 -25.55 -24.95
CA PRO A 135 13.91 -24.54 -23.96
C PRO A 135 14.50 -24.94 -22.61
N TRP A 136 14.97 -23.96 -21.84
CA TRP A 136 15.40 -24.14 -20.47
C TRP A 136 14.48 -23.39 -19.52
N VAL A 137 14.18 -24.04 -18.39
CA VAL A 137 13.32 -23.53 -17.31
C VAL A 137 14.13 -23.52 -16.02
N LEU A 138 14.12 -22.39 -15.31
CA LEU A 138 14.70 -22.27 -13.97
C LEU A 138 13.55 -22.35 -12.96
N SER A 139 13.40 -23.49 -12.30
CA SER A 139 12.41 -23.69 -11.24
C SER A 139 13.05 -23.43 -9.88
N LEU A 140 12.49 -22.49 -9.11
CA LEU A 140 12.88 -22.28 -7.71
C LEU A 140 12.08 -23.22 -6.79
N PRO A 141 12.71 -23.86 -5.79
CA PRO A 141 12.00 -24.70 -4.83
C PRO A 141 10.99 -23.89 -4.01
N LEU A 142 9.79 -24.45 -3.81
CA LEU A 142 8.68 -23.78 -3.10
C LEU A 142 9.04 -23.37 -1.66
N TRP A 143 9.97 -24.07 -1.00
CA TRP A 143 10.44 -23.72 0.35
C TRP A 143 11.22 -22.40 0.41
N VAL A 144 11.98 -22.06 -0.64
CA VAL A 144 12.71 -20.78 -0.71
C VAL A 144 11.72 -19.62 -0.74
N TRP A 145 10.64 -19.77 -1.50
CA TRP A 145 9.54 -18.80 -1.55
C TRP A 145 8.85 -18.64 -0.19
N ARG A 146 8.54 -19.75 0.49
CA ARG A 146 7.91 -19.72 1.81
C ARG A 146 8.78 -19.04 2.86
N LEU A 147 10.09 -19.29 2.87
CA LEU A 147 11.03 -18.61 3.78
C LEU A 147 11.10 -17.12 3.49
N LEU A 148 11.15 -16.74 2.21
CA LEU A 148 11.14 -15.32 1.80
C LEU A 148 9.85 -14.62 2.25
N MET A 149 8.70 -15.27 2.12
CA MET A 149 7.42 -14.75 2.60
C MET A 149 7.33 -14.68 4.13
N LEU A 150 7.89 -15.64 4.85
CA LEU A 150 7.98 -15.59 6.31
C LEU A 150 8.83 -14.41 6.78
N LEU A 151 10.01 -14.23 6.18
CA LEU A 151 10.88 -13.10 6.49
C LEU A 151 10.19 -11.77 6.18
N TRP A 152 9.46 -11.72 5.06
CA TRP A 152 8.69 -10.55 4.68
C TRP A 152 7.55 -10.25 5.66
N ALA A 153 6.78 -11.26 6.08
CA ALA A 153 5.69 -11.11 7.04
C ALA A 153 6.21 -10.67 8.42
N LEU A 154 7.33 -11.24 8.88
CA LEU A 154 7.97 -10.85 10.13
C LEU A 154 8.45 -9.39 10.07
N TRP A 155 9.07 -9.00 8.95
CA TRP A 155 9.45 -7.63 8.70
C TRP A 155 8.24 -6.70 8.73
N LEU A 156 7.16 -7.05 8.02
CA LEU A 156 5.92 -6.25 7.96
C LEU A 156 5.34 -6.06 9.36
N ALA A 157 5.25 -7.13 10.15
CA ALA A 157 4.75 -7.06 11.53
C ALA A 157 5.59 -6.09 12.39
N SER A 158 6.92 -6.20 12.31
CA SER A 158 7.83 -5.32 13.05
C SER A 158 7.70 -3.84 12.65
N ARG A 159 7.48 -3.58 11.35
CA ARG A 159 7.28 -2.24 10.82
C ARG A 159 5.91 -1.67 11.16
N LEU A 160 4.87 -2.50 11.09
CA LEU A 160 3.50 -2.10 11.41
C LEU A 160 3.41 -1.62 12.87
N LEU A 161 4.08 -2.29 13.81
CA LEU A 161 4.21 -1.85 15.22
C LEU A 161 4.84 -0.46 15.36
N ARG A 162 5.74 -0.07 14.47
CA ARG A 162 6.37 1.26 14.48
C ARG A 162 5.52 2.33 13.80
N TRP A 163 4.69 1.95 12.84
CA TRP A 163 3.78 2.86 12.13
C TRP A 163 2.47 3.06 12.87
N LEU A 164 2.02 2.09 13.66
CA LEU A 164 0.76 2.14 14.38
C LEU A 164 0.62 3.37 15.30
N PRO A 165 1.65 3.77 16.09
CA PRO A 165 1.58 5.00 16.89
C PRO A 165 1.44 6.26 16.03
N TRP A 166 2.08 6.29 14.85
CA TRP A 166 1.96 7.41 13.93
C TRP A 166 0.56 7.49 13.32
N CYS A 167 0.03 6.36 12.83
CA CYS A 167 -1.34 6.27 12.33
C CYS A 167 -2.34 6.69 13.41
N TRP A 168 -2.17 6.18 14.63
CA TRP A 168 -3.01 6.51 15.77
C TRP A 168 -2.97 8.00 16.10
N ASN A 169 -1.79 8.60 16.17
CA ASN A 169 -1.62 10.02 16.42
C ASN A 169 -2.21 10.88 15.28
N ARG A 170 -2.20 10.40 14.03
CA ARG A 170 -2.88 11.08 12.91
C ARG A 170 -4.41 10.92 13.01
N LEU A 171 -4.93 9.77 13.42
CA LEU A 171 -6.37 9.52 13.54
C LEU A 171 -7.00 10.28 14.73
N THR A 172 -6.29 10.38 15.86
CA THR A 172 -6.79 10.95 17.14
C THR A 172 -6.69 12.48 17.27
N LEU A 173 -6.53 13.20 16.16
CA LEU A 173 -6.47 14.68 16.17
C LEU A 173 -7.85 15.37 16.17
N GLY A 174 -8.97 14.62 16.08
CA GLY A 174 -10.32 15.18 16.09
C GLY A 174 -11.02 15.18 17.44
N PRO A 175 -12.09 15.95 17.61
CA PRO A 175 -12.84 16.03 18.87
C PRO A 175 -13.47 14.69 19.30
N LEU A 176 -13.90 13.83 18.37
CA LEU A 176 -14.62 12.58 18.69
C LEU A 176 -13.71 11.42 19.12
N LEU A 177 -12.45 11.43 18.67
CA LEU A 177 -11.41 10.45 19.03
C LEU A 177 -10.18 11.15 19.63
N ALA A 178 -10.36 12.33 20.22
CA ALA A 178 -9.26 13.18 20.68
C ALA A 178 -8.45 12.47 21.76
N GLY A 179 -7.17 12.24 21.47
CA GLY A 179 -6.19 12.14 22.55
C GLY A 179 -6.09 13.49 23.29
N PRO A 180 -5.50 13.55 24.50
CA PRO A 180 -5.45 14.76 25.33
C PRO A 180 -4.97 16.02 24.58
N LYS A 181 -4.05 15.86 23.62
CA LYS A 181 -3.52 16.96 22.78
C LYS A 181 -4.51 17.49 21.73
N GLY A 182 -5.39 16.65 21.19
CA GLY A 182 -6.40 17.05 20.20
C GLY A 182 -7.53 17.87 20.82
N PHE A 183 -7.89 17.54 22.06
CA PHE A 183 -8.91 18.25 22.82
C PHE A 183 -8.46 19.67 23.21
N GLU A 184 -7.20 19.86 23.61
CA GLU A 184 -6.65 21.18 23.91
C GLU A 184 -6.60 22.08 22.66
N ALA A 185 -6.19 21.52 21.52
CA ALA A 185 -6.15 22.26 20.25
C ALA A 185 -7.56 22.68 19.79
N TRP A 186 -8.55 21.79 19.89
CA TRP A 186 -9.95 22.11 19.59
C TRP A 186 -10.49 23.19 20.52
N ARG A 187 -10.29 23.04 21.84
CA ARG A 187 -10.71 24.03 22.86
C ARG A 187 -10.09 25.41 22.61
N GLY A 188 -8.83 25.47 22.18
CA GLY A 188 -8.16 26.72 21.82
C GLY A 188 -8.79 27.40 20.60
N ALA A 189 -9.12 26.64 19.56
CA ALA A 189 -9.77 27.16 18.35
C ALA A 189 -11.22 27.63 18.61
N GLU A 190 -11.97 26.91 19.46
CA GLU A 190 -13.32 27.30 19.90
C GLU A 190 -13.28 28.63 20.66
N LYS A 191 -12.32 28.80 21.57
CA LYS A 191 -12.11 30.05 22.32
C LYS A 191 -11.75 31.22 21.40
N ALA A 192 -10.89 31.00 20.40
CA ALA A 192 -10.51 32.05 19.45
C ALA A 192 -11.71 32.51 18.60
N LYS A 193 -12.53 31.56 18.12
CA LYS A 193 -13.80 31.86 17.43
C LYS A 193 -14.81 32.58 18.33
N GLY A 194 -14.93 32.17 19.59
CA GLY A 194 -15.81 32.83 20.56
C GLY A 194 -15.38 34.27 20.85
N ALA A 195 -14.07 34.54 20.91
CA ALA A 195 -13.53 35.89 21.09
C ALA A 195 -13.81 36.81 19.88
N GLU A 196 -13.69 36.28 18.65
CA GLU A 196 -13.98 37.02 17.41
C GLU A 196 -15.48 37.34 17.23
N ILE A 197 -16.38 36.52 17.78
CA ILE A 197 -17.83 36.76 17.76
C ILE A 197 -18.26 37.80 18.82
N VAL A 198 -17.50 37.93 19.91
CA VAL A 198 -17.80 38.89 21.00
C VAL A 198 -17.28 40.30 20.69
N ASP A 199 -16.30 40.45 19.78
CA ASP A 199 -15.77 41.76 19.35
C ASP A 199 -15.96 42.06 17.85
N PRO A 200 -17.20 42.28 17.37
CA PRO A 200 -17.42 42.76 16.00
C PRO A 200 -17.47 44.29 15.90
N GLY A 201 -17.10 45.06 16.94
CA GLY A 201 -17.22 46.51 16.86
C GLY A 201 -16.93 47.33 18.11
N ALA A 202 -15.77 47.16 18.77
CA ALA A 202 -15.23 48.25 19.58
C ALA A 202 -14.86 49.42 18.63
N PRO A 203 -15.54 50.59 18.69
CA PRO A 203 -15.14 51.73 17.90
C PRO A 203 -13.80 52.23 18.42
N ASN A 204 -12.86 52.37 17.50
CA ASN A 204 -11.57 53.02 17.71
C ASN A 204 -11.81 54.45 18.22
N GLU A 205 -11.58 54.63 19.53
CA GLU A 205 -11.42 55.94 20.19
C GLU A 205 -10.21 56.70 19.64
#